data_AF-A0A0C2CKD2-F1
#
_entry.id   AF-A0A0C2CKD2-F1
#
_cell.length_a   1.000
_cell.length_b   1.000
_cell.length_c   1.000
_cell.angle_alpha   90.00
_cell.angle_beta   90.00
_cell.angle_gamma   90.00
#
_symmetry.space_group_name_H-M   'P 1'
#
loop_
_entity.id
_entity.type
_entity.pdbx_description
1 polymer ?
#
loop_
_entity_poly.entity_id
_entity_poly.type
_entity_poly.pdbx_seq_one_letter_code
_entity_poly.pdbx_strand_id
1 'polypeptide(L)'
;KSMAKGIAAAIQSVYGTRYLVSNSADGLYPASGAADDWAKSIGIKYSFTFELSPTQLEFVPGFALPEAHIARVGRETMEGVAYMANRLRAEEAGRLLNDIISSRPIRRRSQGRTGFASQRQK
;
A
#
# COMPACT_ATOMS: atom_id res chain seq x y z
N LYS A 1 1.06 -5.56 -8.82
CA LYS A 1 1.76 -4.61 -9.73
C LYS A 1 1.08 -3.23 -9.86
N SER A 2 -0.23 -3.07 -9.62
CA SER A 2 -0.91 -1.75 -9.71
C SER A 2 -0.34 -0.69 -8.76
N MET A 3 -0.11 -1.04 -7.48
CA MET A 3 0.50 -0.15 -6.49
C MET A 3 1.84 0.42 -6.98
N ALA A 4 2.77 -0.45 -7.38
CA ALA A 4 4.10 -0.04 -7.86
C ALA A 4 4.06 0.86 -9.11
N LYS A 5 3.16 0.58 -10.07
CA LYS A 5 2.97 1.46 -11.23
C LYS A 5 2.47 2.86 -10.83
N GLY A 6 1.60 2.93 -9.82
CA GLY A 6 1.13 4.21 -9.29
C GLY A 6 2.23 4.98 -8.56
N ILE A 7 3.07 4.29 -7.79
CA ILE A 7 4.28 4.87 -7.16
C ILE A 7 5.20 5.46 -8.23
N ALA A 8 5.54 4.69 -9.28
CA ALA A 8 6.42 5.15 -10.35
C ALA A 8 5.83 6.36 -11.11
N ALA A 9 4.52 6.38 -11.35
CA ALA A 9 3.85 7.51 -11.98
C ALA A 9 3.87 8.77 -11.09
N ALA A 10 3.72 8.62 -9.77
CA ALA A 10 3.81 9.74 -8.83
C ALA A 10 5.23 10.34 -8.82
N ILE A 11 6.27 9.52 -8.78
CA ILE A 11 7.67 9.97 -8.90
C ILE A 11 7.88 10.71 -10.23
N GLN A 12 7.43 10.12 -11.33
CA GLN A 12 7.57 10.71 -12.67
C GLN A 12 6.89 12.07 -12.79
N SER A 13 5.79 12.31 -12.05
CA SER A 13 5.04 13.56 -12.14
C SER A 13 5.80 14.80 -11.63
N VAL A 14 6.84 14.62 -10.80
CA VAL A 14 7.57 15.73 -10.19
C VAL A 14 8.57 16.36 -11.16
N TYR A 15 9.47 15.54 -11.72
CA TYR A 15 10.55 16.01 -12.59
C TYR A 15 10.73 15.18 -13.88
N GLY A 16 9.80 14.28 -14.19
CA GLY A 16 9.85 13.42 -15.37
C GLY A 16 10.72 12.17 -15.24
N THR A 17 11.31 11.92 -14.07
CA THR A 17 12.17 10.77 -13.80
C THR A 17 11.41 9.46 -13.92
N ARG A 18 11.93 8.51 -14.70
CA ARG A 18 11.25 7.25 -15.00
C ARG A 18 11.85 6.10 -14.21
N TYR A 19 11.05 5.52 -13.32
CA TYR A 19 11.42 4.32 -12.58
C TYR A 19 10.87 3.07 -13.28
N LEU A 20 11.71 2.03 -13.41
CA LEU A 20 11.29 0.72 -13.87
C LEU A 20 10.53 -0.01 -12.75
N VAL A 21 9.41 -0.65 -13.09
CA VAL A 21 8.68 -1.51 -12.16
C VAL A 21 8.84 -2.97 -12.60
N SER A 22 9.61 -3.74 -11.83
CA SER A 22 9.82 -5.17 -12.08
C SER A 22 9.83 -5.98 -10.79
N ASN A 23 9.74 -7.31 -10.90
CA ASN A 23 10.22 -8.19 -9.84
C ASN A 23 11.75 -8.15 -9.84
N SER A 24 12.39 -8.18 -8.67
CA SER A 24 13.86 -8.06 -8.55
C SER A 24 14.60 -9.18 -9.28
N ALA A 25 14.13 -10.43 -9.20
CA ALA A 25 14.77 -11.56 -9.87
C ALA A 25 14.71 -11.45 -11.40
N ASP A 26 13.62 -10.88 -11.95
CA ASP A 26 13.45 -10.67 -13.39
C ASP A 26 14.12 -9.39 -13.90
N GLY A 27 14.07 -8.31 -13.11
CA GLY A 27 14.47 -6.96 -13.52
C GLY A 27 15.89 -6.56 -13.16
N LEU A 28 16.51 -7.26 -12.22
CA LEU A 28 17.90 -7.09 -11.83
C LEU A 28 18.64 -8.41 -12.03
N TYR A 29 18.58 -9.28 -11.03
CA TYR A 29 19.15 -10.62 -11.03
C TYR A 29 18.56 -11.42 -9.85
N PRO A 30 18.52 -12.76 -9.93
CA PRO A 30 18.13 -13.59 -8.80
C PRO A 30 19.04 -13.38 -7.59
N ALA A 31 18.46 -13.04 -6.45
CA ALA A 31 19.15 -12.90 -5.18
C ALA A 31 18.28 -13.50 -4.06
N SER A 32 18.91 -13.98 -2.99
CA SER A 32 18.23 -14.53 -1.81
C SER A 32 18.58 -13.74 -0.55
N GLY A 33 17.72 -13.79 0.46
CA GLY A 33 17.95 -13.12 1.75
C GLY A 33 17.67 -11.62 1.77
N ALA A 34 16.99 -11.09 0.74
CA ALA A 34 16.61 -9.68 0.70
C ALA A 34 15.55 -9.35 1.76
N ALA A 35 15.62 -8.15 2.35
CA ALA A 35 14.73 -7.73 3.43
C ALA A 35 13.27 -7.63 2.97
N ASP A 36 13.04 -7.24 1.72
CA ASP A 36 11.71 -7.16 1.12
C ASP A 36 11.07 -8.54 0.90
N ASP A 37 11.85 -9.55 0.49
CA ASP A 37 11.41 -10.94 0.39
C ASP A 37 11.08 -11.53 1.77
N TRP A 38 11.92 -11.25 2.79
CA TRP A 38 11.63 -11.65 4.16
C TRP A 38 10.34 -11.01 4.68
N ALA A 39 10.18 -9.70 4.53
CA ALA A 39 8.97 -8.97 4.88
C ALA A 39 7.74 -9.55 4.17
N LYS A 40 7.89 -9.92 2.89
CA LYS A 40 6.83 -10.55 2.12
C LYS A 40 6.45 -11.93 2.66
N SER A 41 7.44 -12.73 3.08
CA SER A 41 7.25 -14.09 3.61
C SER A 41 6.46 -14.13 4.93
N ILE A 42 6.55 -13.08 5.76
CA ILE A 42 5.80 -12.97 7.02
C ILE A 42 4.41 -12.33 6.84
N GLY A 43 3.96 -12.13 5.60
CA GLY A 43 2.60 -11.69 5.29
C GLY A 43 2.41 -10.19 5.07
N ILE A 44 3.49 -9.38 5.01
CA ILE A 44 3.36 -7.96 4.65
C ILE A 44 2.91 -7.87 3.18
N LYS A 45 1.70 -7.34 2.97
CA LYS A 45 1.05 -7.31 1.64
C LYS A 45 1.88 -6.52 0.62
N TYR A 46 2.40 -5.36 1.03
CA TYR A 46 3.16 -4.45 0.19
C TYR A 46 4.58 -4.34 0.72
N SER A 47 5.53 -4.89 -0.03
CA SER A 47 6.95 -4.88 0.26
C SER A 47 7.66 -4.49 -1.04
N PHE A 48 8.49 -3.45 -1.00
CA PHE A 48 9.14 -2.87 -2.17
C PHE A 48 10.55 -2.41 -1.82
N THR A 49 11.47 -2.62 -2.76
CA THR A 49 12.80 -2.00 -2.75
C THR A 49 12.82 -0.86 -3.75
N PHE A 50 13.32 0.30 -3.33
CA PHE A 50 13.49 1.48 -4.18
C PHE A 50 14.97 1.63 -4.53
N GLU A 51 15.31 1.40 -5.78
CA GLU A 51 16.62 1.76 -6.33
C GLU A 51 16.54 3.21 -6.82
N LEU A 52 17.21 4.11 -6.11
CA LEU A 52 17.10 5.54 -6.39
C LEU A 52 17.83 5.94 -7.66
N SER A 53 17.42 7.07 -8.26
CA SER A 53 18.05 7.66 -9.42
C SER A 53 19.58 7.74 -9.24
N PRO A 54 20.38 7.10 -10.11
CA PRO A 54 21.82 7.34 -10.13
C PRO A 54 22.09 8.76 -10.64
N THR A 55 23.35 9.19 -10.62
CA THR A 55 23.75 10.39 -11.34
C THR A 55 23.36 10.31 -12.82
N GLN A 56 22.88 11.42 -13.40
CA GLN A 56 22.70 11.55 -14.86
C GLN A 56 24.05 11.70 -15.61
N LEU A 57 25.18 11.61 -14.91
CA LEU A 57 26.50 11.67 -15.52
C LEU A 57 26.94 10.27 -15.91
N GLU A 58 27.06 10.03 -17.22
CA GLU A 58 27.57 8.78 -17.82
C GLU A 58 28.95 8.35 -17.28
N PHE A 59 29.70 9.25 -16.63
CA PHE A 59 31.09 9.06 -16.20
C PHE A 59 31.30 8.89 -14.69
N VAL A 60 30.24 8.98 -13.86
CA VAL A 60 30.35 8.76 -12.40
C VAL A 60 29.36 7.66 -12.00
N PRO A 61 29.80 6.45 -11.63
CA PRO A 61 28.87 5.37 -11.34
C PRO A 61 28.23 5.52 -9.95
N GLY A 62 26.89 5.57 -9.94
CA GLY A 62 26.02 4.96 -8.93
C GLY A 62 25.96 5.63 -7.55
N PHE A 63 27.00 5.44 -6.73
CA PHE A 63 26.90 5.62 -5.27
C PHE A 63 27.27 7.02 -4.77
N ALA A 64 27.97 7.81 -5.58
CA ALA A 64 28.37 9.18 -5.25
C ALA A 64 27.44 10.20 -5.92
N LEU A 65 26.29 10.48 -5.29
CA LEU A 65 25.33 11.48 -5.76
C LEU A 65 25.84 12.90 -5.43
N PRO A 66 25.98 13.83 -6.41
CA PRO A 66 26.31 15.22 -6.13
C PRO A 66 25.28 15.87 -5.21
N GLU A 67 25.74 16.68 -4.27
CA GLU A 67 24.89 17.33 -3.25
C GLU A 67 23.70 18.09 -3.86
N ALA A 68 23.94 18.76 -5.00
CA ALA A 68 22.92 19.50 -5.75
C ALA A 68 21.72 18.62 -6.18
N HIS A 69 21.88 17.30 -6.28
CA HIS A 69 20.83 16.36 -6.67
C HIS A 69 20.08 15.76 -5.46
N ILE A 70 20.60 15.85 -4.23
CA ILE A 70 20.00 15.23 -3.04
C ILE A 70 18.55 15.68 -2.86
N ALA A 71 18.31 17.01 -2.86
CA ALA A 71 16.98 17.55 -2.68
C ALA A 71 16.02 17.16 -3.82
N ARG A 72 16.53 17.01 -5.06
CA ARG A 72 15.72 16.59 -6.21
C ARG A 72 15.27 15.14 -6.05
N VAL A 73 16.21 14.22 -5.82
CA VAL A 73 15.93 12.78 -5.66
C VAL A 73 15.03 12.54 -4.44
N GLY A 74 15.29 13.23 -3.33
CA GLY A 74 14.46 13.14 -2.13
C GLY A 74 13.02 13.58 -2.38
N ARG A 75 12.80 14.71 -3.07
CA ARG A 75 11.45 15.22 -3.37
C ARG A 75 10.66 14.29 -4.27
N GLU A 76 11.24 13.83 -5.39
CA GLU A 76 10.53 12.93 -6.30
C GLU A 76 10.21 11.58 -5.64
N THR A 77 11.15 11.02 -4.86
CA THR A 77 10.95 9.75 -4.16
C THR A 77 9.85 9.85 -3.12
N MET A 78 9.79 10.99 -2.38
CA MET A 78 8.78 11.19 -1.35
C MET A 78 7.36 11.22 -1.92
N GLU A 79 7.15 11.70 -3.14
CA GLU A 79 5.84 11.61 -3.81
C GLU A 79 5.41 10.17 -4.06
N GLY A 80 6.36 9.28 -4.40
CA GLY A 80 6.11 7.84 -4.48
C GLY A 80 5.68 7.23 -3.14
N VAL A 81 6.37 7.59 -2.05
CA VAL A 81 6.06 7.14 -0.69
C VAL A 81 4.69 7.66 -0.24
N ALA A 82 4.41 8.94 -0.47
CA ALA A 82 3.13 9.57 -0.15
C ALA A 82 1.97 8.93 -0.93
N TYR A 83 2.18 8.64 -2.23
CA TYR A 83 1.20 7.90 -3.04
C TYR A 83 0.86 6.55 -2.40
N MET A 84 1.89 5.77 -2.03
CA MET A 84 1.70 4.48 -1.38
C MET A 84 0.91 4.62 -0.08
N ALA A 85 1.31 5.53 0.82
CA ALA A 85 0.64 5.75 2.10
C ALA A 85 -0.83 6.14 1.93
N ASN A 86 -1.13 7.05 1.00
CA ASN A 86 -2.50 7.46 0.70
C ASN A 86 -3.33 6.32 0.10
N ARG A 87 -2.74 5.52 -0.79
CA ARG A 87 -3.43 4.37 -1.39
C ARG A 87 -3.71 3.29 -0.36
N LEU A 88 -2.79 3.02 0.57
CA LEU A 88 -2.99 2.09 1.70
C LEU A 88 -4.14 2.54 2.60
N ARG A 89 -4.15 3.82 2.99
CA ARG A 89 -5.24 4.40 3.78
C ARG A 89 -6.60 4.22 3.11
N ALA A 90 -6.67 4.46 1.81
CA ALA A 90 -7.91 4.29 1.04
C ALA A 90 -8.36 2.81 0.97
N GLU A 91 -7.42 1.87 0.82
CA GLU A 91 -7.76 0.44 0.86
C GLU A 91 -8.31 0.02 2.22
N GLU A 92 -7.68 0.46 3.30
CA GLU A 92 -8.10 0.10 4.64
C GLU A 92 -9.46 0.70 4.98
N ALA A 93 -9.71 1.96 4.59
CA ALA A 93 -11.04 2.56 4.72
C ALA A 93 -12.11 1.75 3.97
N GLY A 94 -11.83 1.34 2.73
CA GLY A 94 -12.74 0.48 1.96
C GLY A 94 -12.96 -0.89 2.60
N ARG A 95 -11.91 -1.49 3.16
CA ARG A 95 -11.98 -2.76 3.88
C ARG A 95 -12.90 -2.66 5.10
N LEU A 96 -12.70 -1.64 5.94
CA LEU A 96 -13.52 -1.41 7.13
C LEU A 96 -14.99 -1.15 6.78
N LEU A 97 -15.26 -0.36 5.72
CA LEU A 97 -16.63 -0.14 5.26
C LEU A 97 -17.30 -1.43 4.80
N ASN A 98 -16.58 -2.27 4.06
CA ASN A 98 -17.09 -3.58 3.63
C ASN A 98 -17.36 -4.50 4.83
N ASP A 99 -16.50 -4.50 5.85
CA ASP A 99 -16.71 -5.26 7.08
C ASP A 99 -17.99 -4.78 7.80
N ILE A 100 -18.22 -3.47 7.89
CA ILE A 100 -19.44 -2.90 8.49
C ILE A 100 -20.68 -3.34 7.71
N ILE A 101 -20.68 -3.22 6.38
CA ILE A 101 -21.84 -3.55 5.53
C ILE A 101 -22.12 -5.06 5.53
N SER A 102 -21.08 -5.88 5.54
CA SER A 102 -21.20 -7.35 5.50
C SER A 102 -21.45 -7.98 6.87
N SER A 103 -21.14 -7.27 7.97
CA SER A 103 -21.49 -7.71 9.31
C SER A 103 -23.02 -7.81 9.46
N ARG A 104 -23.52 -9.00 9.84
CA ARG A 104 -24.96 -9.28 9.92
C ARG A 104 -25.65 -8.26 10.84
N PRO A 105 -26.86 -7.77 10.50
CA PRO A 105 -27.57 -6.86 11.37
C PRO A 105 -27.83 -7.53 12.71
N ILE A 106 -27.56 -6.80 13.80
CA ILE A 106 -27.95 -7.19 15.15
C ILE A 106 -29.44 -7.51 15.10
N ARG A 107 -29.81 -8.79 15.25
CA ARG A 107 -31.21 -9.18 15.44
C ARG A 107 -31.69 -8.43 16.68
N ARG A 108 -32.50 -7.38 16.50
CA ARG A 108 -33.27 -6.83 17.61
C ARG A 108 -34.09 -8.00 18.16
N ARG A 109 -33.72 -8.46 19.34
CA ARG A 109 -34.52 -9.42 20.11
C ARG A 109 -35.87 -8.74 20.29
N SER A 110 -36.88 -9.17 19.52
CA SER A 110 -38.24 -8.74 19.81
C SER A 110 -38.49 -9.18 21.25
N GLN A 111 -38.78 -8.22 22.12
CA GLN A 111 -39.31 -8.57 23.42
C GLN A 111 -40.56 -9.39 23.16
N GLY A 112 -40.51 -10.67 23.52
CA GLY A 112 -41.68 -11.52 23.51
C GLY A 112 -42.72 -10.85 24.40
N ARG A 113 -43.81 -10.37 23.78
CA ARG A 113 -45.06 -10.16 24.49
C ARG A 113 -45.48 -11.52 25.01
N THR A 114 -45.12 -11.81 26.27
CA THR A 114 -45.72 -12.90 27.04
C THR A 114 -47.21 -12.63 27.14
N GLY A 115 -48.00 -13.49 26.49
CA GLY A 115 -49.45 -13.43 26.51
C GLY A 115 -49.97 -13.62 27.94
N PHE A 116 -50.81 -12.70 28.38
CA PHE A 116 -51.72 -12.94 29.49
C PHE A 116 -52.98 -13.60 28.92
N ALA A 117 -53.10 -14.91 29.12
CA ALA A 117 -54.38 -15.60 29.06
C ALA A 117 -54.97 -15.61 30.48
N SER A 118 -56.03 -14.83 30.73
CA SER A 118 -56.85 -14.99 31.92
C SER A 118 -58.21 -15.59 31.54
N GLN A 119 -58.31 -16.88 31.86
CA GLN A 119 -59.48 -17.66 32.28
C GLN A 119 -60.89 -17.09 32.04
N ARG A 120 -61.67 -17.92 31.33
CA ARG A 120 -63.13 -18.04 31.47
C ARG A 120 -63.54 -18.22 32.94
N GLN A 121 -64.52 -17.44 33.40
CA GLN A 121 -65.53 -17.91 34.35
C GLN A 121 -66.88 -17.22 34.09
N LYS A 122 -67.89 -18.10 33.89
CA LYS A 122 -69.35 -17.97 34.01
C LYS A 122 -70.08 -16.94 33.15
#